data_AF-A0A1V0BG71-F1
#
_entry.id   AF-A0A1V0BG71-F1
#
_cell.length_a   1.000
_cell.length_b   1.000
_cell.length_c   1.000
_cell.angle_alpha   90.00
_cell.angle_beta   90.00
_cell.angle_gamma   90.00
#
_symmetry.space_group_name_H-M   'P 1'
#
loop_
_entity.id
_entity.type
_entity.pdbx_description
1 polymer ?
#
loop_
_entity_poly.entity_id
_entity_poly.type
_entity_poly.pdbx_seq_one_letter_code
_entity_poly.pdbx_strand_id
1 'polypeptide(L)'
;MEPHDVARCNAELQRHIDHPEGGPFDITWQRPGPAGQPRWLRSIGKIVSYDLHGRAMRMLGVCLDVTEQQEQKNTLRQLAHFDTLTGLANRVELAARLNDALQSSRQSTQLMGIAYLDLDGFKPINDRLGHAAGDRLLVLVAKRLQHTMRSNDCAARFGGDEFVLLLNLLNSRAECEAMLQRIMHSISRPYALDGEQVLVTASIGYTLSPDDSSDADTLIRHADQAMYQAKQSGRNRIEAFDANEDRSQRENHIKGQRILQGLHHHEFVLHVQPKVDMQSGQVIGVEALARWQHPQQGLLTPQHFLPHIEGGELELAFGQWSIMQALDILEDFQQQGLSLPVAVNLSPTHLQYSHFTQWMASQLQAHPRIPPRLLDLEITENAALHDMQKMSQVLKALRALGLNISLDDFVVPATPPSPI
;
A
#
# COMPACT_ATOMS: atom_id res chain seq x y z
N MET A 1 9.73 37.50 -40.51
CA MET A 1 8.69 37.38 -39.48
C MET A 1 7.78 36.28 -39.97
N GLU A 2 7.49 35.27 -39.15
CA GLU A 2 6.64 34.15 -39.54
C GLU A 2 5.20 34.63 -39.85
N PRO A 3 4.44 33.99 -40.75
CA PRO A 3 3.10 34.44 -41.13
C PRO A 3 2.13 34.62 -39.95
N HIS A 4 2.24 33.76 -38.93
CA HIS A 4 1.42 33.84 -37.71
C HIS A 4 1.80 35.03 -36.81
N ASP A 5 3.07 35.46 -36.82
CA ASP A 5 3.55 36.60 -36.05
C ASP A 5 3.13 37.93 -36.68
N VAL A 6 3.00 37.99 -38.01
CA VAL A 6 2.51 39.19 -38.72
C VAL A 6 1.08 39.52 -38.30
N ALA A 7 0.20 38.51 -38.24
CA ALA A 7 -1.19 38.70 -37.84
C ALA A 7 -1.29 39.21 -36.39
N ARG A 8 -0.49 38.65 -35.47
CA ARG A 8 -0.44 39.08 -34.07
C ARG A 8 0.12 40.50 -33.92
N CYS A 9 1.18 40.84 -34.65
CA CYS A 9 1.74 42.19 -34.66
C CYS A 9 0.73 43.22 -35.15
N ASN A 10 -0.01 42.92 -36.22
CA ASN A 10 -1.03 43.82 -36.75
C ASN A 10 -2.20 43.99 -35.77
N ALA A 11 -2.65 42.91 -35.13
CA ALA A 11 -3.72 42.97 -34.14
C ALA A 11 -3.31 43.81 -32.91
N GLU A 12 -2.09 43.63 -32.42
CA GLU A 12 -1.57 44.40 -31.29
C GLU A 12 -1.33 45.87 -31.65
N LEU A 13 -0.88 46.14 -32.87
CA LEU A 13 -0.74 47.52 -33.37
C LEU A 13 -2.11 48.20 -33.47
N GLN A 14 -3.12 47.50 -33.99
CA GLN A 14 -4.48 48.02 -34.10
C GLN A 14 -5.07 48.28 -32.70
N ARG A 15 -4.91 47.33 -31.76
CA ARG A 15 -5.29 47.52 -30.35
C ARG A 15 -4.65 48.79 -29.77
N HIS A 16 -3.36 49.01 -30.03
CA HIS A 16 -2.64 50.17 -29.52
C HIS A 16 -3.08 51.50 -30.16
N ILE A 17 -3.49 51.47 -31.43
CA ILE A 17 -4.05 52.63 -32.13
C ILE A 17 -5.44 52.98 -31.58
N ASP A 18 -6.30 51.97 -31.39
CA ASP A 18 -7.69 52.15 -30.97
C ASP A 18 -7.82 52.45 -29.47
N HIS A 19 -6.92 51.89 -28.65
CA HIS A 19 -6.92 51.99 -27.19
C HIS A 19 -5.53 52.29 -26.61
N PRO A 20 -4.96 53.48 -26.89
CA PRO A 20 -3.61 53.85 -26.43
C PRO A 20 -3.48 53.96 -24.90
N GLU A 21 -4.59 54.14 -24.18
CA GLU A 21 -4.68 54.09 -22.71
C GLU A 21 -4.47 52.69 -22.12
N GLY A 22 -4.64 51.63 -22.92
CA GLY A 22 -4.49 50.23 -22.50
C GLY A 22 -3.05 49.78 -22.23
N GLY A 23 -2.06 50.68 -22.36
CA GLY A 23 -0.64 50.39 -22.24
C GLY A 23 0.11 50.56 -23.56
N PRO A 24 1.46 50.51 -23.55
CA PRO A 24 2.25 50.62 -24.77
C PRO A 24 1.97 49.44 -25.71
N PHE A 25 2.27 49.61 -27.00
CA PHE A 25 2.43 48.50 -27.91
C PHE A 25 3.55 47.61 -27.36
N ASP A 26 3.29 46.33 -27.11
CA ASP A 26 4.27 45.40 -26.57
C ASP A 26 4.01 44.01 -27.13
N ILE A 27 4.89 43.55 -28.01
CA ILE A 27 4.77 42.22 -28.60
C ILE A 27 6.11 41.52 -28.72
N THR A 28 6.09 40.22 -28.44
CA THR A 28 7.22 39.32 -28.69
C THR A 28 6.94 38.43 -29.90
N TRP A 29 7.88 38.39 -30.84
CA TRP A 29 7.77 37.71 -32.14
C TRP A 29 9.11 37.09 -32.55
N GLN A 30 9.09 36.16 -33.50
CA GLN A 30 10.28 35.48 -33.99
C GLN A 30 10.70 35.94 -35.40
N ARG A 31 12.01 35.93 -35.62
CA ARG A 31 12.59 35.97 -36.97
C ARG A 31 13.69 34.92 -37.13
N PRO A 32 13.94 34.46 -38.37
CA PRO A 32 15.16 33.72 -38.67
C PRO A 32 16.39 34.61 -38.39
N GLY A 33 17.31 34.08 -37.59
CA GLY A 33 18.62 34.66 -37.35
C GLY A 33 19.68 34.14 -38.33
N PRO A 34 20.95 34.55 -38.15
CA PRO A 34 22.06 34.03 -38.93
C PRO A 34 22.12 32.50 -38.84
N ALA A 35 22.37 31.82 -39.96
CA ALA A 35 22.41 30.34 -40.05
C ALA A 35 21.11 29.61 -39.67
N GLY A 36 19.95 30.29 -39.69
CA GLY A 36 18.63 29.65 -39.49
C GLY A 36 18.22 29.46 -38.03
N GLN A 37 19.01 29.92 -37.07
CA GLN A 37 18.63 29.89 -35.65
C GLN A 37 17.54 30.94 -35.37
N PRO A 38 16.44 30.60 -34.66
CA PRO A 38 15.38 31.57 -34.35
C PRO A 38 15.89 32.65 -33.39
N ARG A 39 15.56 33.91 -33.69
CA ARG A 39 15.79 35.06 -32.80
C ARG A 39 14.46 35.60 -32.31
N TRP A 40 14.34 35.75 -31.00
CA TRP A 40 13.18 36.36 -30.36
C TRP A 40 13.39 37.85 -30.19
N LEU A 41 12.44 38.64 -30.68
CA LEU A 41 12.45 40.08 -30.60
C LEU A 41 11.23 40.56 -29.82
N ARG A 42 11.44 41.47 -28.87
CA ARG A 42 10.37 42.20 -28.18
C ARG A 42 10.33 43.63 -28.69
N SER A 43 9.24 43.99 -29.34
CA SER A 43 9.01 45.35 -29.85
C SER A 43 8.07 46.09 -28.91
N ILE A 44 8.56 47.19 -28.33
CA ILE A 44 7.81 48.05 -27.42
C ILE A 44 7.68 49.43 -28.05
N GLY A 45 6.49 50.00 -28.12
CA GLY A 45 6.25 51.28 -28.78
C GLY A 45 5.15 52.11 -28.13
N LYS A 46 5.21 53.43 -28.33
CA LYS A 46 4.15 54.35 -27.90
C LYS A 46 3.87 55.39 -28.99
N ILE A 47 2.60 55.74 -29.15
CA ILE A 47 2.19 56.81 -30.07
C ILE A 47 2.61 58.14 -29.42
N VAL A 48 3.33 58.97 -30.18
CA VAL A 48 3.92 60.22 -29.68
C VAL A 48 3.33 61.46 -30.36
N SER A 49 2.53 61.30 -31.42
CA SER A 49 1.82 62.41 -32.06
C SER A 49 0.56 61.95 -32.79
N TYR A 50 -0.44 62.83 -32.83
CA TYR A 50 -1.72 62.64 -33.50
C TYR A 50 -1.98 63.76 -34.53
N ASP A 51 -2.82 63.52 -35.52
CA ASP A 51 -3.28 64.54 -36.48
C ASP A 51 -4.41 65.40 -35.88
N LEU A 52 -4.86 66.40 -36.64
CA LEU A 52 -5.99 67.29 -36.25
C LEU A 52 -7.34 66.56 -36.10
N HIS A 53 -7.43 65.30 -36.56
CA HIS A 53 -8.61 64.45 -36.44
C HIS A 53 -8.43 63.36 -35.35
N GLY A 54 -7.36 63.45 -34.54
CA GLY A 54 -7.09 62.49 -33.46
C GLY A 54 -6.52 61.15 -33.91
N ARG A 55 -6.09 61.00 -35.17
CA ARG A 55 -5.48 59.76 -35.67
C ARG A 55 -3.99 59.71 -35.37
N ALA A 56 -3.51 58.54 -34.97
CA ALA A 56 -2.10 58.32 -34.66
C ALA A 56 -1.21 58.60 -35.90
N MET A 57 -0.25 59.52 -35.75
CA MET A 57 0.66 59.93 -36.84
C MET A 57 2.07 59.36 -36.70
N ARG A 58 2.59 59.25 -35.47
CA ARG A 58 3.94 58.76 -35.23
C ARG A 58 3.98 57.87 -33.99
N MET A 59 4.70 56.77 -34.11
CA MET A 59 5.03 55.88 -33.00
C MET A 59 6.54 55.88 -32.83
N LEU A 60 6.99 55.96 -31.58
CA LEU A 60 8.39 55.75 -31.22
C LEU A 60 8.48 54.44 -30.46
N GLY A 61 9.45 53.60 -30.80
CA GLY A 61 9.59 52.29 -30.19
C GLY A 61 11.02 51.77 -30.22
N VAL A 62 11.24 50.75 -29.40
CA VAL A 62 12.50 50.01 -29.30
C VAL A 62 12.24 48.55 -29.63
N CYS A 63 13.22 47.90 -30.24
CA CYS A 63 13.19 46.47 -30.49
C CYS A 63 14.36 45.84 -29.76
N LEU A 64 14.08 44.97 -28.79
CA LEU A 64 15.05 44.31 -27.94
C LEU A 64 15.20 42.86 -28.39
N ASP A 65 16.44 42.39 -28.55
CA ASP A 65 16.70 40.95 -28.69
C ASP A 65 16.53 40.30 -27.31
N VAL A 66 15.51 39.45 -27.19
CA VAL A 66 15.15 38.72 -25.96
C VAL A 66 15.39 37.21 -26.13
N THR A 67 16.20 36.81 -27.11
CA THR A 67 16.49 35.39 -27.40
C THR A 67 17.07 34.69 -26.18
N GLU A 68 18.11 35.25 -25.57
CA GLU A 68 18.76 34.66 -24.38
C GLU A 68 17.77 34.52 -23.21
N GLN A 69 16.96 35.54 -22.95
CA GLN A 69 15.94 35.50 -21.89
C GLN A 69 14.88 34.43 -22.15
N GLN A 70 14.46 34.27 -23.39
CA GLN A 70 13.46 33.29 -23.78
C GLN A 70 14.03 31.86 -23.75
N GLU A 71 15.29 31.68 -24.14
CA GLU A 71 16.03 30.42 -24.03
C GLU A 71 16.26 30.05 -22.56
N GLN A 72 16.68 31.00 -21.72
CA GLN A 72 16.81 30.80 -20.28
C GLN A 72 15.47 30.45 -19.65
N LYS A 73 14.38 31.13 -20.00
CA LYS A 73 13.02 30.82 -19.52
C LYS A 73 12.56 29.42 -19.93
N ASN A 74 12.84 29.02 -21.17
CA ASN A 74 12.52 27.67 -21.64
C ASN A 74 13.37 26.62 -20.93
N THR A 75 14.66 26.89 -20.72
CA THR A 75 15.57 26.02 -19.98
C THR A 75 15.13 25.87 -18.53
N LEU A 76 14.78 26.96 -17.85
CA LEU A 76 14.24 26.94 -16.49
C LEU A 76 12.95 26.14 -16.41
N ARG A 77 12.05 26.27 -17.39
CA ARG A 77 10.84 25.43 -17.48
C ARG A 77 11.21 23.96 -17.65
N GLN A 78 12.15 23.62 -18.51
CA GLN A 78 12.59 22.24 -18.68
C GLN A 78 13.20 21.69 -17.38
N LEU A 79 14.07 22.44 -16.72
CA LEU A 79 14.68 22.04 -15.44
C LEU A 79 13.65 21.89 -14.30
N ALA A 80 12.60 22.71 -14.31
CA ALA A 80 11.55 22.65 -13.29
C ALA A 80 10.62 21.45 -13.45
N HIS A 81 10.44 20.92 -14.67
CA HIS A 81 9.42 19.90 -14.98
C HIS A 81 9.99 18.56 -15.49
N PHE A 82 11.24 18.49 -15.93
CA PHE A 82 11.81 17.30 -16.53
C PHE A 82 13.13 16.90 -15.89
N ASP A 83 13.40 15.59 -15.85
CA ASP A 83 14.67 15.03 -15.42
C ASP A 83 15.73 15.31 -16.49
N THR A 84 16.85 15.89 -16.08
CA THR A 84 17.91 16.35 -17.01
C THR A 84 18.65 15.21 -17.70
N LEU A 85 18.74 14.05 -17.05
CA LEU A 85 19.43 12.89 -17.63
C LEU A 85 18.55 12.19 -18.66
N THR A 86 17.32 11.84 -18.29
CA THR A 86 16.44 10.98 -19.09
C THR A 86 15.49 11.74 -20.00
N GLY A 87 15.22 13.01 -19.72
CA GLY A 87 14.20 13.80 -20.40
C GLY A 87 12.75 13.40 -20.05
N LEU A 88 12.56 12.48 -19.10
CA LEU A 88 11.25 12.15 -18.56
C LEU A 88 10.71 13.28 -17.70
N ALA A 89 9.42 13.22 -17.35
CA ALA A 89 8.87 14.08 -16.31
C ALA A 89 9.67 13.90 -15.01
N ASN A 90 9.81 14.97 -14.22
CA ASN A 90 10.29 14.85 -12.86
C ASN A 90 9.10 14.69 -11.89
N ARG A 91 9.39 14.63 -10.59
CA ARG A 91 8.36 14.52 -9.55
C ARG A 91 7.31 15.64 -9.59
N VAL A 92 7.72 16.88 -9.91
CA VAL A 92 6.81 18.04 -9.95
C VAL A 92 5.82 17.91 -11.10
N GLU A 93 6.31 17.58 -12.30
CA GLU A 93 5.47 17.40 -13.47
C GLU A 93 4.53 16.20 -13.34
N LEU A 94 5.01 15.07 -12.79
CA LEU A 94 4.13 13.92 -12.55
C LEU A 94 3.02 14.26 -11.55
N ALA A 95 3.35 14.92 -10.44
CA ALA A 95 2.37 15.31 -9.44
C ALA A 95 1.29 16.24 -10.01
N ALA A 96 1.68 17.18 -10.89
CA ALA A 96 0.73 18.03 -11.59
C ALA A 96 -0.22 17.20 -12.47
N ARG A 97 0.33 16.32 -13.32
CA ARG A 97 -0.48 15.44 -14.20
C ARG A 97 -1.37 14.48 -13.42
N LEU A 98 -0.88 13.96 -12.30
CA LEU A 98 -1.65 13.09 -11.42
C LEU A 98 -2.85 13.82 -10.81
N ASN A 99 -2.66 15.05 -10.33
CA ASN A 99 -3.76 15.86 -9.83
C ASN A 99 -4.82 16.13 -10.92
N ASP A 100 -4.40 16.46 -12.13
CA ASP A 100 -5.32 16.68 -13.26
C ASP A 100 -6.07 15.38 -13.63
N ALA A 101 -5.38 14.24 -13.62
CA ALA A 101 -5.95 12.92 -13.87
C ALA A 101 -6.96 12.53 -12.79
N LEU A 102 -6.67 12.79 -11.51
CA LEU A 102 -7.58 12.54 -10.38
C LEU A 102 -8.86 13.38 -10.46
N GLN A 103 -8.75 14.64 -10.89
CA GLN A 103 -9.93 15.48 -11.10
C GLN A 103 -10.79 14.95 -12.25
N SER A 104 -10.15 14.47 -13.31
CA SER A 104 -10.82 13.91 -14.49
C SER A 104 -11.45 12.54 -14.21
N SER A 105 -10.79 11.68 -13.42
CA SER A 105 -11.29 10.32 -13.12
C SER A 105 -12.55 10.34 -12.24
N ARG A 106 -12.72 11.36 -11.37
CA ARG A 106 -13.94 11.54 -10.56
C ARG A 106 -15.22 11.68 -11.41
N GLN A 107 -15.08 12.05 -12.68
CA GLN A 107 -16.20 12.24 -13.62
C GLN A 107 -16.33 11.08 -14.62
N SER A 108 -15.41 10.11 -14.60
CA SER A 108 -15.34 8.99 -15.53
C SER A 108 -15.54 7.66 -14.80
N THR A 109 -15.98 6.62 -15.49
CA THR A 109 -15.99 5.24 -14.99
C THR A 109 -14.67 4.52 -15.20
N GLN A 110 -13.68 5.17 -15.83
CA GLN A 110 -12.39 4.58 -16.13
C GLN A 110 -11.44 4.66 -14.94
N LEU A 111 -10.63 3.62 -14.80
CA LEU A 111 -9.58 3.51 -13.80
C LEU A 111 -8.35 4.33 -14.22
N MET A 112 -7.61 4.78 -13.23
CA MET A 112 -6.28 5.38 -13.38
C MET A 112 -5.31 4.61 -12.50
N GLY A 113 -4.14 4.25 -13.05
CA GLY A 113 -3.13 3.46 -12.35
C GLY A 113 -1.89 4.29 -12.06
N ILE A 114 -1.36 4.13 -10.85
CA ILE A 114 -0.03 4.64 -10.46
C ILE A 114 0.86 3.45 -10.19
N ALA A 115 1.99 3.38 -10.87
CA ALA A 115 2.96 2.33 -10.67
C ALA A 115 4.34 2.91 -10.32
N TYR A 116 4.93 2.40 -9.26
CA TYR A 116 6.28 2.66 -8.84
C TYR A 116 7.18 1.53 -9.32
N LEU A 117 8.28 1.88 -9.99
CA LEU A 117 9.18 0.95 -10.65
C LEU A 117 10.61 1.21 -10.19
N ASP A 118 11.31 0.15 -9.81
CA ASP A 118 12.74 0.18 -9.47
C ASP A 118 13.50 -0.85 -10.29
N LEU A 119 14.69 -0.49 -10.77
CA LEU A 119 15.53 -1.39 -11.57
C LEU A 119 16.35 -2.32 -10.69
N ASP A 120 16.02 -3.61 -10.73
CA ASP A 120 16.79 -4.62 -10.02
C ASP A 120 18.20 -4.74 -10.65
N GLY A 121 19.23 -4.68 -9.81
CA GLY A 121 20.61 -4.89 -10.24
C GLY A 121 21.28 -3.67 -10.87
N PHE A 122 20.70 -2.47 -10.75
CA PHE A 122 21.33 -1.24 -11.23
C PHE A 122 22.66 -0.91 -10.53
N LYS A 123 22.72 -1.05 -9.20
CA LYS A 123 23.94 -0.77 -8.41
C LYS A 123 25.15 -1.62 -8.85
N PRO A 124 25.05 -2.96 -8.97
CA PRO A 124 26.13 -3.78 -9.53
C PRO A 124 26.65 -3.33 -10.90
N ILE A 125 25.80 -2.74 -11.74
CA ILE A 125 26.20 -2.22 -13.06
C ILE A 125 27.05 -0.96 -12.90
N ASN A 126 26.66 -0.04 -12.02
CA ASN A 126 27.47 1.14 -11.68
C ASN A 126 28.83 0.74 -11.10
N ASP A 127 28.84 -0.23 -10.19
CA ASP A 127 30.06 -0.69 -9.53
C ASP A 127 31.03 -1.35 -10.53
N ARG A 128 30.50 -2.02 -11.58
CA ARG A 128 31.30 -2.74 -12.58
C ARG A 128 31.73 -1.91 -13.78
N LEU A 129 30.81 -1.10 -14.34
CA LEU A 129 31.01 -0.36 -15.60
C LEU A 129 31.16 1.16 -15.38
N GLY A 130 30.98 1.64 -14.16
CA GLY A 130 31.05 3.05 -13.80
C GLY A 130 29.73 3.81 -14.01
N HIS A 131 29.62 4.96 -13.35
CA HIS A 131 28.40 5.78 -13.35
C HIS A 131 27.97 6.25 -14.74
N ALA A 132 28.90 6.52 -15.66
CA ALA A 132 28.57 6.91 -17.03
C ALA A 132 27.81 5.80 -17.79
N ALA A 133 28.11 4.53 -17.51
CA ALA A 133 27.40 3.40 -18.09
C ALA A 133 26.00 3.25 -17.48
N GLY A 134 25.86 3.46 -16.16
CA GLY A 134 24.55 3.51 -15.50
C GLY A 134 23.67 4.65 -16.01
N ASP A 135 24.23 5.84 -16.21
CA ASP A 135 23.50 6.97 -16.78
C ASP A 135 22.96 6.66 -18.19
N ARG A 136 23.79 6.02 -19.03
CA ARG A 136 23.34 5.52 -20.35
C ARG A 136 22.24 4.47 -20.23
N LEU A 137 22.34 3.56 -19.26
CA LEU A 137 21.30 2.56 -19.01
C LEU A 137 19.97 3.23 -18.64
N LEU A 138 19.98 4.22 -17.75
CA LEU A 138 18.78 4.97 -17.36
C LEU A 138 18.14 5.69 -18.56
N VAL A 139 18.95 6.29 -19.43
CA VAL A 139 18.46 6.90 -20.68
C VAL A 139 17.81 5.85 -21.60
N LEU A 140 18.40 4.66 -21.73
CA LEU A 140 17.83 3.58 -22.53
C LEU A 140 16.53 3.01 -21.92
N VAL A 141 16.47 2.88 -20.60
CA VAL A 141 15.26 2.48 -19.86
C VAL A 141 14.14 3.50 -20.09
N ALA A 142 14.44 4.79 -19.93
CA ALA A 142 13.49 5.88 -20.16
C ALA A 142 12.92 5.84 -21.59
N LYS A 143 13.77 5.63 -22.60
CA LYS A 143 13.33 5.44 -23.99
C LYS A 143 12.41 4.24 -24.13
N ARG A 144 12.73 3.09 -23.53
CA ARG A 144 11.88 1.89 -23.59
C ARG A 144 10.52 2.11 -22.92
N LEU A 145 10.49 2.80 -21.78
CA LEU A 145 9.24 3.20 -21.12
C LEU A 145 8.37 4.04 -22.06
N GLN A 146 8.92 5.12 -22.61
CA GLN A 146 8.20 6.00 -23.55
C GLN A 146 7.65 5.26 -24.78
N HIS A 147 8.39 4.30 -25.33
CA HIS A 147 7.93 3.51 -26.49
C HIS A 147 6.86 2.47 -26.14
N THR A 148 6.79 2.03 -24.89
CA THR A 148 5.85 0.98 -24.45
C THR A 148 4.51 1.55 -23.97
N MET A 149 4.52 2.83 -23.59
CA MET A 149 3.41 3.58 -23.03
C MET A 149 2.58 4.28 -24.11
N ARG A 150 1.29 4.54 -23.82
CA ARG A 150 0.39 5.26 -24.72
C ARG A 150 0.62 6.77 -24.62
N SER A 151 0.07 7.53 -25.57
CA SER A 151 0.19 9.00 -25.59
C SER A 151 -0.37 9.69 -24.34
N ASN A 152 -1.35 9.07 -23.68
CA ASN A 152 -2.02 9.62 -22.50
C ASN A 152 -1.34 9.20 -21.20
N ASP A 153 -0.40 8.27 -21.24
CA ASP A 153 0.34 7.82 -20.08
C ASP A 153 1.55 8.75 -19.85
N CYS A 154 2.12 8.71 -18.64
CA CYS A 154 3.30 9.51 -18.32
C CYS A 154 4.31 8.68 -17.51
N ALA A 155 5.57 8.70 -17.93
CA ALA A 155 6.68 8.20 -17.13
C ALA A 155 7.47 9.37 -16.55
N ALA A 156 7.81 9.25 -15.28
CA ALA A 156 8.67 10.18 -14.57
C ALA A 156 9.84 9.44 -13.91
N ARG A 157 10.96 10.13 -13.74
CA ARG A 157 12.10 9.65 -12.95
C ARG A 157 12.15 10.43 -11.64
N PHE A 158 12.14 9.72 -10.52
CA PHE A 158 12.10 10.33 -9.18
C PHE A 158 13.51 10.50 -8.59
N GLY A 159 14.47 9.69 -9.04
CA GLY A 159 15.86 9.75 -8.65
C GLY A 159 16.51 8.38 -8.86
N GLY A 160 17.84 8.32 -8.90
CA GLY A 160 18.54 7.04 -9.02
C GLY A 160 18.02 6.16 -10.18
N ASP A 161 17.56 4.97 -9.83
CA ASP A 161 16.94 3.93 -10.63
C ASP A 161 15.41 3.82 -10.46
N GLU A 162 14.79 4.82 -9.85
CA GLU A 162 13.36 4.86 -9.53
C GLU A 162 12.57 5.64 -10.59
N PHE A 163 11.53 4.99 -11.11
CA PHE A 163 10.60 5.54 -12.08
C PHE A 163 9.18 5.42 -11.56
N VAL A 164 8.34 6.40 -11.88
CA VAL A 164 6.92 6.39 -11.54
C VAL A 164 6.10 6.59 -12.80
N LEU A 165 5.09 5.76 -12.97
CA LEU A 165 4.24 5.69 -14.15
C LEU A 165 2.82 6.08 -13.78
N LEU A 166 2.23 6.97 -14.57
CA LEU A 166 0.82 7.30 -14.58
C LEU A 166 0.19 6.64 -15.81
N LEU A 167 -0.75 5.73 -15.58
CA LEU A 167 -1.48 4.97 -16.60
C LEU A 167 -2.93 5.44 -16.63
N ASN A 168 -3.35 6.06 -17.73
CA ASN A 168 -4.65 6.72 -17.83
C ASN A 168 -5.65 5.89 -18.64
N LEU A 169 -6.94 6.13 -18.39
CA LEU A 169 -8.08 5.59 -19.16
C LEU A 169 -8.10 4.05 -19.21
N LEU A 170 -7.82 3.41 -18.07
CA LEU A 170 -7.85 1.95 -17.94
C LEU A 170 -9.29 1.46 -17.78
N ASN A 171 -9.67 0.39 -18.46
CA ASN A 171 -11.02 -0.17 -18.38
C ASN A 171 -11.14 -1.22 -17.26
N SER A 172 -10.02 -1.78 -16.80
CA SER A 172 -10.00 -2.80 -15.75
C SER A 172 -8.61 -2.94 -15.12
N ARG A 173 -8.56 -3.58 -13.94
CA ARG A 173 -7.30 -4.01 -13.30
C ARG A 173 -6.46 -4.91 -14.21
N ALA A 174 -7.10 -5.86 -14.91
CA ALA A 174 -6.41 -6.75 -15.84
C ALA A 174 -5.72 -5.99 -16.99
N GLU A 175 -6.32 -4.90 -17.47
CA GLU A 175 -5.67 -4.05 -18.48
C GLU A 175 -4.41 -3.36 -17.93
N CYS A 176 -4.47 -2.87 -16.68
CA CYS A 176 -3.30 -2.29 -16.00
C CYS A 176 -2.17 -3.31 -15.90
N GLU A 177 -2.46 -4.50 -15.38
CA GLU A 177 -1.48 -5.57 -15.19
C GLU A 177 -0.88 -6.03 -16.51
N ALA A 178 -1.69 -6.18 -17.56
CA ALA A 178 -1.19 -6.51 -18.90
C ALA A 178 -0.24 -5.43 -19.45
N MET A 179 -0.51 -4.16 -19.17
CA MET A 179 0.37 -3.05 -19.56
C MET A 179 1.68 -3.07 -18.77
N LEU A 180 1.62 -3.27 -17.45
CA LEU A 180 2.80 -3.37 -16.59
C LEU A 180 3.66 -4.59 -16.95
N GLN A 181 3.05 -5.73 -17.28
CA GLN A 181 3.75 -6.92 -17.78
C GLN A 181 4.49 -6.61 -19.08
N ARG A 182 3.87 -5.88 -20.01
CA ARG A 182 4.53 -5.45 -21.26
C ARG A 182 5.72 -4.53 -20.99
N ILE A 183 5.59 -3.62 -20.01
CA ILE A 183 6.68 -2.73 -19.58
C ILE A 183 7.83 -3.53 -18.97
N MET A 184 7.54 -4.44 -18.04
CA MET A 184 8.54 -5.31 -17.40
C MET A 184 9.26 -6.19 -18.43
N HIS A 185 8.54 -6.75 -19.40
CA HIS A 185 9.14 -7.49 -20.52
C HIS A 185 10.00 -6.61 -21.42
N SER A 186 9.60 -5.37 -21.69
CA SER A 186 10.39 -4.41 -22.47
C SER A 186 11.71 -4.05 -21.76
N ILE A 187 11.66 -3.82 -20.45
CA ILE A 187 12.84 -3.50 -19.63
C ILE A 187 13.81 -4.68 -19.58
N SER A 188 13.31 -5.90 -19.38
CA SER A 188 14.16 -7.10 -19.24
C SER A 188 14.93 -7.52 -20.50
N ARG A 189 14.72 -6.86 -21.65
CA ARG A 189 15.52 -7.14 -22.86
C ARG A 189 16.99 -6.69 -22.70
N PRO A 190 17.97 -7.37 -23.30
CA PRO A 190 19.38 -6.98 -23.21
C PRO A 190 19.65 -5.53 -23.63
N TYR A 191 20.53 -4.85 -22.92
CA TYR A 191 21.04 -3.51 -23.24
C TYR A 191 22.49 -3.61 -23.72
N ALA A 192 22.80 -2.96 -24.84
CA ALA A 192 24.17 -2.82 -25.31
C ALA A 192 24.81 -1.60 -24.62
N LEU A 193 25.75 -1.84 -23.71
CA LEU A 193 26.50 -0.81 -22.99
C LEU A 193 28.00 -1.08 -23.17
N ASP A 194 28.72 -0.12 -23.74
CA ASP A 194 30.18 -0.17 -23.93
C ASP A 194 30.72 -1.46 -24.58
N GLY A 195 29.93 -2.06 -25.49
CA GLY A 195 30.30 -3.29 -26.20
C GLY A 195 29.89 -4.59 -25.50
N GLU A 196 29.28 -4.52 -24.32
CA GLU A 196 28.76 -5.68 -23.59
C GLU A 196 27.22 -5.70 -23.56
N GLN A 197 26.64 -6.88 -23.37
CA GLN A 197 25.21 -7.04 -23.11
C GLN A 197 24.94 -7.11 -21.61
N VAL A 198 24.08 -6.21 -21.14
CA VAL A 198 23.66 -6.10 -19.75
C VAL A 198 22.17 -6.41 -19.64
N LEU A 199 21.79 -7.15 -18.60
CA LEU A 199 20.42 -7.50 -18.28
C LEU A 199 20.05 -6.87 -16.94
N VAL A 200 18.91 -6.21 -16.89
CA VAL A 200 18.27 -5.72 -15.66
C VAL A 200 16.83 -6.19 -15.65
N THR A 201 16.29 -6.42 -14.46
CA THR A 201 14.85 -6.64 -14.26
C THR A 201 14.26 -5.42 -13.55
N ALA A 202 12.95 -5.44 -13.30
CA ALA A 202 12.30 -4.39 -12.54
C ALA A 202 11.35 -4.99 -11.52
N SER A 203 11.31 -4.37 -10.34
CA SER A 203 10.28 -4.60 -9.33
C SER A 203 9.26 -3.47 -9.44
N ILE A 204 7.98 -3.82 -9.60
CA ILE A 204 6.89 -2.87 -9.82
C ILE A 204 5.84 -3.03 -8.74
N GLY A 205 5.45 -1.93 -8.11
CA GLY A 205 4.27 -1.83 -7.26
C GLY A 205 3.25 -0.92 -7.89
N TYR A 206 1.96 -1.21 -7.79
CA TYR A 206 0.94 -0.33 -8.37
C TYR A 206 -0.32 -0.20 -7.52
N THR A 207 -0.99 0.95 -7.62
CA THR A 207 -2.33 1.17 -7.05
C THR A 207 -3.28 1.68 -8.14
N LEU A 208 -4.58 1.52 -7.94
CA LEU A 208 -5.62 1.94 -8.89
C LEU A 208 -6.58 2.93 -8.21
N SER A 209 -6.92 4.00 -8.90
CA SER A 209 -8.00 4.91 -8.54
C SER A 209 -9.21 4.63 -9.45
N PRO A 210 -10.44 4.56 -8.91
CA PRO A 210 -10.86 4.99 -7.57
C PRO A 210 -10.87 3.89 -6.50
N ASP A 211 -10.38 2.67 -6.76
CA ASP A 211 -10.27 1.60 -5.73
C ASP A 211 -9.52 2.13 -4.49
N ASP A 212 -8.45 2.87 -4.74
CA ASP A 212 -7.75 3.74 -3.81
C ASP A 212 -8.15 5.20 -4.10
N SER A 213 -8.97 5.75 -3.21
CA SER A 213 -9.54 7.11 -3.34
C SER A 213 -8.68 8.20 -2.67
N SER A 214 -7.41 7.88 -2.40
CA SER A 214 -6.47 8.78 -1.75
C SER A 214 -5.98 9.93 -2.65
N ASP A 215 -5.30 10.90 -2.06
CA ASP A 215 -4.63 11.98 -2.79
C ASP A 215 -3.39 11.50 -3.56
N ALA A 216 -2.88 12.37 -4.45
CA ALA A 216 -1.75 12.09 -5.32
C ALA A 216 -0.49 11.58 -4.59
N ASP A 217 -0.09 12.23 -3.49
CA ASP A 217 1.11 11.84 -2.74
C ASP A 217 0.91 10.50 -2.05
N THR A 218 -0.30 10.24 -1.55
CA THR A 218 -0.65 8.96 -0.93
C THR A 218 -0.67 7.81 -1.94
N LEU A 219 -1.21 8.01 -3.14
CA LEU A 219 -1.18 6.99 -4.21
C LEU A 219 0.24 6.60 -4.61
N ILE A 220 1.13 7.58 -4.74
CA ILE A 220 2.55 7.33 -5.03
C ILE A 220 3.18 6.49 -3.91
N ARG A 221 2.90 6.81 -2.64
CA ARG A 221 3.40 6.08 -1.47
C ARG A 221 2.86 4.65 -1.40
N HIS A 222 1.59 4.44 -1.75
CA HIS A 222 0.99 3.11 -1.81
C HIS A 222 1.63 2.25 -2.91
N ALA A 223 1.87 2.83 -4.09
CA ALA A 223 2.61 2.16 -5.16
C ALA A 223 4.06 1.83 -4.76
N ASP A 224 4.74 2.74 -4.03
CA ASP A 224 6.09 2.51 -3.46
C ASP A 224 6.08 1.35 -2.45
N GLN A 225 5.11 1.32 -1.53
CA GLN A 225 4.95 0.22 -0.57
C GLN A 225 4.74 -1.13 -1.27
N ALA A 226 3.90 -1.19 -2.29
CA ALA A 226 3.71 -2.40 -3.09
C ALA A 226 5.00 -2.80 -3.84
N MET A 227 5.79 -1.83 -4.32
CA MET A 227 7.05 -2.08 -5.01
C MET A 227 8.10 -2.64 -4.05
N TYR A 228 8.12 -2.15 -2.81
CA TYR A 228 8.95 -2.71 -1.76
C TYR A 228 8.55 -4.16 -1.44
N GLN A 229 7.26 -4.48 -1.39
CA GLN A 229 6.78 -5.86 -1.26
C GLN A 229 7.22 -6.73 -2.45
N ALA A 230 7.18 -6.21 -3.68
CA ALA A 230 7.71 -6.90 -4.85
C ALA A 230 9.20 -7.26 -4.69
N LYS A 231 10.01 -6.36 -4.11
CA LYS A 231 11.42 -6.63 -3.82
C LYS A 231 11.62 -7.70 -2.74
N GLN A 232 10.82 -7.67 -1.68
CA GLN A 232 10.88 -8.68 -0.60
C GLN A 232 10.44 -10.07 -1.09
N SER A 233 9.43 -10.12 -1.95
CA SER A 233 8.87 -11.35 -2.52
C SER A 233 9.68 -11.93 -3.70
N GLY A 234 10.95 -11.52 -3.85
CA GLY A 234 11.89 -12.13 -4.79
C GLY A 234 12.24 -11.32 -6.03
N ARG A 235 11.83 -10.04 -6.12
CA ARG A 235 12.11 -9.12 -7.25
C ARG A 235 11.52 -9.59 -8.58
N ASN A 236 11.74 -8.83 -9.68
CA ASN A 236 11.28 -9.14 -11.03
C ASN A 236 9.78 -9.53 -11.10
N ARG A 237 8.93 -8.73 -10.47
CA ARG A 237 7.50 -8.99 -10.36
C ARG A 237 6.71 -7.70 -10.21
N ILE A 238 5.40 -7.85 -10.37
CA ILE A 238 4.41 -6.79 -10.16
C ILE A 238 3.61 -7.16 -8.92
N GLU A 239 3.48 -6.22 -7.99
CA GLU A 239 2.61 -6.35 -6.82
C GLU A 239 1.58 -5.22 -6.83
N ALA A 240 0.33 -5.57 -6.54
CA ALA A 240 -0.74 -4.61 -6.37
C ALA A 240 -0.78 -4.13 -4.93
N PHE A 241 -0.97 -2.82 -4.72
CA PHE A 241 -1.43 -2.32 -3.45
C PHE A 241 -2.91 -2.62 -3.30
N ASP A 242 -3.26 -3.44 -2.32
CA ASP A 242 -4.64 -3.67 -1.94
C ASP A 242 -5.00 -2.72 -0.79
N ALA A 243 -5.67 -1.62 -1.13
CA ALA A 243 -6.14 -0.63 -0.16
C ALA A 243 -7.16 -1.20 0.84
N ASN A 244 -7.92 -2.24 0.45
CA ASN A 244 -8.87 -2.89 1.36
C ASN A 244 -8.13 -3.79 2.34
N GLU A 245 -7.10 -4.51 1.88
CA GLU A 245 -6.28 -5.34 2.75
C GLU A 245 -5.49 -4.48 3.75
N ASP A 246 -4.85 -3.39 3.32
CA ASP A 246 -4.12 -2.48 4.21
C ASP A 246 -5.07 -1.79 5.21
N ARG A 247 -6.27 -1.40 4.79
CA ARG A 247 -7.29 -0.87 5.71
C ARG A 247 -7.73 -1.92 6.74
N SER A 248 -7.99 -3.15 6.30
CA SER A 248 -8.36 -4.26 7.18
C SER A 248 -7.26 -4.58 8.19
N GLN A 249 -6.00 -4.62 7.75
CA GLN A 249 -4.84 -4.86 8.60
C GLN A 249 -4.66 -3.74 9.64
N ARG A 250 -4.81 -2.47 9.26
CA ARG A 250 -4.76 -1.34 10.19
C ARG A 250 -5.90 -1.39 11.21
N GLU A 251 -7.13 -1.67 10.77
CA GLU A 251 -8.29 -1.82 11.66
C GLU A 251 -8.08 -2.99 12.64
N ASN A 252 -7.58 -4.13 12.16
CA ASN A 252 -7.24 -5.27 13.00
C ASN A 252 -6.13 -4.95 13.99
N HIS A 253 -5.10 -4.20 13.59
CA HIS A 253 -4.03 -3.78 14.49
C HIS A 253 -4.55 -2.90 15.63
N ILE A 254 -5.36 -1.88 15.31
CA ILE A 254 -5.97 -1.00 16.32
C ILE A 254 -6.85 -1.80 17.28
N LYS A 255 -7.67 -2.70 16.75
CA LYS A 255 -8.52 -3.58 17.57
C LYS A 255 -7.70 -4.53 18.44
N GLY A 256 -6.64 -5.12 17.90
CA GLY A 256 -5.70 -5.97 18.63
C GLY A 256 -5.04 -5.23 19.79
N GLN A 257 -4.55 -4.01 19.57
CA GLN A 257 -4.00 -3.17 20.64
C GLN A 257 -5.04 -2.91 21.74
N ARG A 258 -6.29 -2.62 21.37
CA ARG A 258 -7.36 -2.37 22.33
C ARG A 258 -7.71 -3.62 23.15
N ILE A 259 -7.70 -4.80 22.53
CA ILE A 259 -7.91 -6.08 23.21
C ILE A 259 -6.77 -6.37 24.18
N LEU A 260 -5.51 -6.16 23.77
CA LEU A 260 -4.36 -6.30 24.65
C LEU A 260 -4.45 -5.36 25.86
N GLN A 261 -4.85 -4.11 25.66
CA GLN A 261 -5.13 -3.18 26.77
C GLN A 261 -6.25 -3.69 27.68
N GLY A 262 -7.31 -4.27 27.12
CA GLY A 262 -8.41 -4.83 27.90
C GLY A 262 -7.96 -6.00 28.78
N LEU A 263 -7.07 -6.86 28.27
CA LEU A 263 -6.43 -7.92 29.07
C LEU A 263 -5.63 -7.33 30.24
N HIS A 264 -4.81 -6.31 29.99
CA HIS A 264 -4.02 -5.66 31.04
C HIS A 264 -4.84 -4.91 32.08
N HIS A 265 -6.01 -4.37 31.70
CA HIS A 265 -6.89 -3.64 32.60
C HIS A 265 -7.95 -4.53 33.28
N HIS A 266 -7.82 -5.85 33.20
CA HIS A 266 -8.77 -6.81 33.78
C HIS A 266 -10.21 -6.60 33.30
N GLU A 267 -10.40 -6.18 32.04
CA GLU A 267 -11.72 -5.99 31.44
C GLU A 267 -12.32 -7.29 30.94
N PHE A 268 -11.54 -8.36 30.84
CA PHE A 268 -12.03 -9.68 30.45
C PHE A 268 -12.42 -10.49 31.69
N VAL A 269 -13.50 -11.26 31.55
CA VAL A 269 -14.00 -12.16 32.59
C VAL A 269 -14.45 -13.48 31.97
N LEU A 270 -14.44 -14.55 32.74
CA LEU A 270 -15.03 -15.83 32.34
C LEU A 270 -16.44 -15.94 32.92
N HIS A 271 -17.42 -16.18 32.06
CA HIS A 271 -18.73 -16.67 32.48
C HIS A 271 -18.73 -18.19 32.45
N VAL A 272 -19.47 -18.83 33.34
CA VAL A 272 -19.59 -20.29 33.38
C VAL A 272 -20.94 -20.75 32.88
N GLN A 273 -20.95 -21.71 31.95
CA GLN A 273 -22.16 -22.36 31.46
C GLN A 273 -22.24 -23.80 31.98
N PRO A 274 -23.29 -24.21 32.71
CA PRO A 274 -23.40 -25.57 33.25
C PRO A 274 -23.53 -26.64 32.16
N LYS A 275 -22.75 -27.72 32.29
CA LYS A 275 -22.92 -28.98 31.56
C LYS A 275 -23.76 -29.92 32.43
N VAL A 276 -24.90 -30.39 31.94
CA VAL A 276 -25.87 -31.21 32.69
C VAL A 276 -25.96 -32.60 32.10
N ASP A 277 -25.86 -33.62 32.95
CA ASP A 277 -26.15 -35.00 32.56
C ASP A 277 -27.64 -35.17 32.30
N MET A 278 -28.00 -35.53 31.07
CA MET A 278 -29.40 -35.57 30.63
C MET A 278 -30.23 -36.68 31.29
N GLN A 279 -29.59 -37.71 31.85
CA GLN A 279 -30.29 -38.81 32.50
C GLN A 279 -30.64 -38.48 33.96
N SER A 280 -29.69 -37.91 34.69
CA SER A 280 -29.79 -37.62 36.12
C SER A 280 -30.22 -36.18 36.42
N GLY A 281 -30.10 -35.27 35.45
CA GLY A 281 -30.34 -33.84 35.62
C GLY A 281 -29.27 -33.14 36.48
N GLN A 282 -28.17 -33.82 36.80
CA GLN A 282 -27.09 -33.27 37.64
C GLN A 282 -26.10 -32.46 36.81
N VAL A 283 -25.59 -31.38 37.39
CA VAL A 283 -24.48 -30.61 36.81
C VAL A 283 -23.21 -31.44 36.94
N ILE A 284 -22.58 -31.74 35.80
CA ILE A 284 -21.36 -32.57 35.72
C ILE A 284 -20.10 -31.76 35.47
N GLY A 285 -20.23 -30.46 35.20
CA GLY A 285 -19.13 -29.55 34.97
C GLY A 285 -19.65 -28.21 34.44
N VAL A 286 -18.73 -27.32 34.09
CA VAL A 286 -19.05 -26.03 33.46
C VAL A 286 -18.10 -25.74 32.31
N GLU A 287 -18.58 -25.01 31.32
CA GLU A 287 -17.74 -24.40 30.28
C GLU A 287 -17.43 -22.95 30.64
N ALA A 288 -16.15 -22.59 30.60
CA ALA A 288 -15.67 -21.23 30.79
C ALA A 288 -15.69 -20.48 29.45
N LEU A 289 -16.58 -19.50 29.37
CA LEU A 289 -16.82 -18.68 28.19
C LEU A 289 -16.35 -17.26 28.44
N ALA A 290 -15.33 -16.83 27.69
CA ALA A 290 -14.80 -15.49 27.82
C ALA A 290 -15.83 -14.42 27.44
N ARG A 291 -15.83 -13.32 28.20
CA ARG A 291 -16.60 -12.11 27.95
C ARG A 291 -15.71 -10.91 28.16
N TRP A 292 -15.95 -9.85 27.40
CA TRP A 292 -15.25 -8.59 27.56
C TRP A 292 -16.21 -7.56 28.14
N GLN A 293 -15.94 -7.09 29.35
CA GLN A 293 -16.63 -5.97 29.98
C GLN A 293 -16.08 -4.65 29.42
N HIS A 294 -16.41 -4.35 28.17
CA HIS A 294 -15.91 -3.17 27.48
C HIS A 294 -16.48 -1.89 28.12
N PRO A 295 -15.65 -0.92 28.57
CA PRO A 295 -16.11 0.27 29.30
C PRO A 295 -17.16 1.10 28.56
N GLN A 296 -17.09 1.14 27.22
CA GLN A 296 -18.01 1.92 26.38
C GLN A 296 -19.10 1.08 25.70
N GLN A 297 -18.92 -0.23 25.55
CA GLN A 297 -19.81 -1.08 24.73
C GLN A 297 -20.56 -2.13 25.57
N GLY A 298 -20.28 -2.20 26.87
CA GLY A 298 -20.86 -3.19 27.76
C GLY A 298 -20.25 -4.57 27.55
N LEU A 299 -21.02 -5.62 27.85
CA LEU A 299 -20.54 -6.99 27.79
C LEU A 299 -20.52 -7.52 26.34
N LEU A 300 -19.34 -7.76 25.80
CA LEU A 300 -19.13 -8.32 24.46
C LEU A 300 -18.84 -9.82 24.51
N THR A 301 -19.34 -10.52 23.49
CA THR A 301 -19.15 -11.96 23.27
C THR A 301 -17.89 -12.25 22.43
N PRO A 302 -17.38 -13.49 22.44
CA PRO A 302 -16.17 -13.88 21.69
C PRO A 302 -16.17 -13.49 20.21
N GLN A 303 -17.33 -13.49 19.54
CA GLN A 303 -17.46 -13.08 18.14
C GLN A 303 -16.96 -11.65 17.84
N HIS A 304 -16.91 -10.78 18.85
CA HIS A 304 -16.46 -9.39 18.71
C HIS A 304 -14.93 -9.22 18.82
N PHE A 305 -14.21 -10.20 19.36
CA PHE A 305 -12.78 -10.07 19.63
C PHE A 305 -11.92 -11.24 19.14
N LEU A 306 -12.44 -12.47 19.09
CA LEU A 306 -11.69 -13.65 18.60
C LEU A 306 -11.14 -13.46 17.18
N PRO A 307 -11.92 -12.97 16.19
CA PRO A 307 -11.40 -12.77 14.83
C PRO A 307 -10.23 -11.77 14.72
N HIS A 308 -10.04 -10.93 15.75
CA HIS A 308 -9.00 -9.90 15.79
C HIS A 308 -7.73 -10.34 16.54
N ILE A 309 -7.73 -11.53 17.14
CA ILE A 309 -6.58 -12.08 17.86
C ILE A 309 -6.06 -13.39 17.28
N GLU A 310 -6.82 -14.06 16.39
CA GLU A 310 -6.45 -15.33 15.76
C GLU A 310 -5.09 -15.29 15.02
N GLY A 311 -4.31 -16.36 15.15
CA GLY A 311 -3.09 -16.62 14.38
C GLY A 311 -1.84 -15.87 14.87
N GLY A 312 -1.91 -15.17 16.01
CA GLY A 312 -0.83 -14.31 16.50
C GLY A 312 -0.49 -14.48 17.98
N GLU A 313 0.48 -13.70 18.45
CA GLU A 313 0.92 -13.69 19.87
C GLU A 313 -0.19 -13.27 20.83
N LEU A 314 -1.11 -12.42 20.38
CA LEU A 314 -2.25 -11.98 21.19
C LEU A 314 -3.23 -13.13 21.47
N GLU A 315 -3.38 -14.07 20.54
CA GLU A 315 -4.15 -15.30 20.75
C GLU A 315 -3.57 -16.13 21.90
N LEU A 316 -2.25 -16.30 21.89
CA LEU A 316 -1.51 -17.06 22.89
C LEU A 316 -1.65 -16.39 24.27
N ALA A 317 -1.47 -15.07 24.33
CA ALA A 317 -1.63 -14.31 25.57
C ALA A 317 -3.07 -14.42 26.11
N PHE A 318 -4.07 -14.35 25.23
CA PHE A 318 -5.47 -14.47 25.60
C PHE A 318 -5.82 -15.87 26.12
N GLY A 319 -5.36 -16.94 25.45
CA GLY A 319 -5.62 -18.30 25.91
C GLY A 319 -4.90 -18.63 27.22
N GLN A 320 -3.68 -18.12 27.42
CA GLN A 320 -2.99 -18.22 28.72
C GLN A 320 -3.78 -17.52 29.83
N TRP A 321 -4.27 -16.30 29.58
CA TRP A 321 -5.16 -15.60 30.50
C TRP A 321 -6.42 -16.42 30.82
N SER A 322 -7.07 -17.00 29.80
CA SER A 322 -8.27 -17.82 29.97
C SER A 322 -8.02 -19.04 30.86
N ILE A 323 -6.91 -19.74 30.66
CA ILE A 323 -6.52 -20.88 31.50
C ILE A 323 -6.27 -20.44 32.95
N MET A 324 -5.56 -19.33 33.15
CA MET A 324 -5.30 -18.80 34.50
C MET A 324 -6.61 -18.45 35.22
N GLN A 325 -7.53 -17.75 34.57
CA GLN A 325 -8.83 -17.43 35.17
C GLN A 325 -9.68 -18.67 35.45
N ALA A 326 -9.54 -19.73 34.66
CA ALA A 326 -10.24 -20.99 34.91
C ALA A 326 -9.68 -21.73 36.14
N LEU A 327 -8.36 -21.64 36.37
CA LEU A 327 -7.74 -22.15 37.60
C LEU A 327 -8.25 -21.38 38.82
N ASP A 328 -8.41 -20.05 38.73
CA ASP A 328 -9.02 -19.25 39.81
C ASP A 328 -10.46 -19.69 40.11
N ILE A 329 -11.29 -19.90 39.07
CA ILE A 329 -12.66 -20.44 39.24
C ILE A 329 -12.65 -21.80 39.92
N LEU A 330 -11.71 -22.68 39.54
CA LEU A 330 -11.56 -23.99 40.15
C LEU A 330 -11.16 -23.88 41.63
N GLU A 331 -10.28 -22.94 42.01
CA GLU A 331 -9.97 -22.70 43.42
C GLU A 331 -11.21 -22.25 44.21
N ASP A 332 -11.99 -21.33 43.66
CA ASP A 332 -13.22 -20.84 44.29
C ASP A 332 -14.24 -21.98 44.48
N PHE A 333 -14.39 -22.85 43.47
CA PHE A 333 -15.23 -24.03 43.58
C PHE A 333 -14.73 -24.98 44.68
N GLN A 334 -13.42 -25.26 44.74
CA GLN A 334 -12.84 -26.10 45.78
C GLN A 334 -13.07 -25.51 47.19
N GLN A 335 -12.92 -24.19 47.36
CA GLN A 335 -13.18 -23.51 48.63
C GLN A 335 -14.64 -23.63 49.07
N GLN A 336 -15.57 -23.68 48.12
CA GLN A 336 -17.01 -23.88 48.36
C GLN A 336 -17.38 -25.38 48.52
N GLY A 337 -16.42 -26.29 48.44
CA GLY A 337 -16.65 -27.74 48.52
C GLY A 337 -17.22 -28.36 47.23
N LEU A 338 -17.17 -27.62 46.11
CA LEU A 338 -17.59 -28.09 44.79
C LEU A 338 -16.43 -28.71 44.04
N SER A 339 -16.60 -29.95 43.59
CA SER A 339 -15.64 -30.66 42.74
C SER A 339 -16.14 -30.76 41.30
N LEU A 340 -16.44 -29.60 40.70
CA LEU A 340 -16.94 -29.50 39.32
C LEU A 340 -15.79 -29.20 38.35
N PRO A 341 -15.62 -29.99 37.28
CA PRO A 341 -14.69 -29.67 36.21
C PRO A 341 -15.05 -28.36 35.50
N VAL A 342 -14.02 -27.59 35.12
CA VAL A 342 -14.13 -26.38 34.30
C VAL A 342 -13.44 -26.65 32.98
N ALA A 343 -14.19 -26.50 31.89
CA ALA A 343 -13.72 -26.68 30.53
C ALA A 343 -13.32 -25.34 29.90
N VAL A 344 -12.17 -25.29 29.24
CA VAL A 344 -11.61 -24.09 28.60
C VAL A 344 -11.22 -24.40 27.16
N ASN A 345 -11.64 -23.54 26.25
CA ASN A 345 -11.27 -23.62 24.84
C ASN A 345 -9.76 -23.35 24.64
N LEU A 346 -9.10 -24.28 23.95
CA LEU A 346 -7.69 -24.23 23.62
C LEU A 346 -7.51 -24.14 22.10
N SER A 347 -6.83 -23.10 21.66
CA SER A 347 -6.62 -22.88 20.23
C SER A 347 -5.45 -23.70 19.65
N PRO A 348 -5.47 -24.01 18.35
CA PRO A 348 -4.36 -24.74 17.70
C PRO A 348 -3.00 -24.06 17.86
N THR A 349 -2.97 -22.72 17.90
CA THR A 349 -1.75 -21.92 18.08
C THR A 349 -1.01 -22.28 19.38
N HIS A 350 -1.74 -22.61 20.45
CA HIS A 350 -1.15 -23.07 21.71
C HIS A 350 -0.47 -24.43 21.59
N LEU A 351 -1.07 -25.35 20.81
CA LEU A 351 -0.51 -26.69 20.59
C LEU A 351 0.75 -26.65 19.73
N GLN A 352 0.91 -25.62 18.90
CA GLN A 352 2.11 -25.42 18.09
C GLN A 352 3.25 -24.76 18.87
N TYR A 353 2.92 -24.03 19.95
CA TYR A 353 3.89 -23.33 20.80
C TYR A 353 4.76 -24.32 21.58
N SER A 354 6.08 -24.30 21.32
CA SER A 354 7.04 -25.30 21.81
C SER A 354 7.13 -25.40 23.33
N HIS A 355 6.80 -24.32 24.05
CA HIS A 355 6.90 -24.27 25.51
C HIS A 355 5.55 -24.41 26.22
N PHE A 356 4.45 -24.70 25.51
CA PHE A 356 3.12 -24.71 26.09
C PHE A 356 2.96 -25.77 27.21
N THR A 357 3.41 -27.00 26.99
CA THR A 357 3.31 -28.06 28.01
C THR A 357 4.11 -27.72 29.27
N GLN A 358 5.30 -27.16 29.12
CA GLN A 358 6.13 -26.72 30.25
C GLN A 358 5.46 -25.59 31.02
N TRP A 359 4.91 -24.62 30.29
CA TRP A 359 4.15 -23.53 30.89
C TRP A 359 2.93 -24.06 31.66
N MET A 360 2.14 -24.97 31.07
CA MET A 360 0.98 -25.58 31.73
C MET A 360 1.35 -26.34 33.01
N ALA A 361 2.45 -27.10 32.98
CA ALA A 361 2.96 -27.79 34.16
C ALA A 361 3.32 -26.80 35.29
N SER A 362 3.90 -25.64 34.96
CA SER A 362 4.21 -24.59 35.94
C SER A 362 2.95 -23.98 36.55
N GLN A 363 1.88 -23.82 35.77
CA GLN A 363 0.60 -23.31 36.28
C GLN A 363 -0.05 -24.32 37.24
N LEU A 364 -0.09 -25.61 36.88
CA LEU A 364 -0.60 -26.65 37.79
C LEU A 364 0.20 -26.74 39.10
N GLN A 365 1.53 -26.56 39.03
CA GLN A 365 2.38 -26.53 40.23
C GLN A 365 2.11 -25.33 41.12
N ALA A 366 1.78 -24.17 40.54
CA ALA A 366 1.40 -22.98 41.30
C ALA A 366 0.05 -23.14 42.02
N HIS A 367 -0.81 -24.05 41.54
CA HIS A 367 -2.14 -24.34 42.09
C HIS A 367 -2.25 -25.77 42.65
N PRO A 368 -1.48 -26.16 43.69
CA PRO A 368 -1.38 -27.55 44.16
C PRO A 368 -2.67 -28.11 44.77
N ARG A 369 -3.65 -27.25 45.06
CA ARG A 369 -4.97 -27.64 45.61
C ARG A 369 -5.94 -28.09 44.52
N ILE A 370 -5.66 -27.80 43.26
CA ILE A 370 -6.53 -28.14 42.13
C ILE A 370 -6.06 -29.49 41.56
N PRO A 371 -6.88 -30.56 41.64
CA PRO A 371 -6.59 -31.78 40.91
C PRO A 371 -6.59 -31.50 39.39
N PRO A 372 -5.53 -31.84 38.64
CA PRO A 372 -5.44 -31.53 37.20
C PRO A 372 -6.64 -32.00 36.37
N ARG A 373 -7.27 -33.12 36.76
CA ARG A 373 -8.47 -33.67 36.12
C ARG A 373 -9.70 -32.75 36.15
N LEU A 374 -9.71 -31.72 36.99
CA LEU A 374 -10.81 -30.74 37.04
C LEU A 374 -10.66 -29.64 36.00
N LEU A 375 -9.49 -29.51 35.37
CA LEU A 375 -9.33 -28.65 34.21
C LEU A 375 -9.46 -29.50 32.95
N ASP A 376 -10.46 -29.18 32.13
CA ASP A 376 -10.70 -29.82 30.84
C ASP A 376 -10.31 -28.86 29.71
N LEU A 377 -9.47 -29.31 28.79
CA LEU A 377 -9.01 -28.50 27.66
C LEU A 377 -9.79 -28.93 26.41
N GLU A 378 -10.62 -28.06 25.89
CA GLU A 378 -11.46 -28.33 24.72
C GLU A 378 -10.74 -27.86 23.46
N ILE A 379 -10.65 -28.72 22.45
CA ILE A 379 -9.92 -28.43 21.20
C ILE A 379 -10.89 -28.64 20.04
N THR A 380 -10.95 -27.69 19.11
CA THR A 380 -11.80 -27.83 17.92
C THR A 380 -11.27 -28.88 16.94
N GLU A 381 -12.15 -29.56 16.20
CA GLU A 381 -11.76 -30.61 15.22
C GLU A 381 -10.76 -30.10 14.17
N ASN A 382 -10.99 -28.89 13.62
CA ASN A 382 -10.12 -28.29 12.60
C ASN A 382 -8.68 -28.06 13.09
N ALA A 383 -8.48 -27.89 14.41
CA ALA A 383 -7.16 -27.79 15.00
C ALA A 383 -6.39 -29.11 14.80
N ALA A 384 -7.04 -30.27 14.92
CA ALA A 384 -6.41 -31.59 14.91
C ALA A 384 -5.83 -32.01 13.54
N LEU A 385 -6.16 -31.30 12.45
CA LEU A 385 -5.85 -31.71 11.08
C LEU A 385 -4.51 -31.16 10.53
N HIS A 386 -3.94 -30.11 11.14
CA HIS A 386 -2.83 -29.36 10.51
C HIS A 386 -1.40 -29.86 10.82
N ASP A 387 -1.19 -30.70 11.84
CA ASP A 387 0.09 -31.42 12.09
C ASP A 387 -0.13 -32.55 13.12
N MET A 388 -0.76 -33.65 12.69
CA MET A 388 -1.19 -34.74 13.59
C MET A 388 -0.06 -35.33 14.46
N GLN A 389 1.18 -35.39 13.95
CA GLN A 389 2.28 -36.01 14.70
C GLN A 389 2.76 -35.12 15.85
N LYS A 390 3.02 -33.84 15.59
CA LYS A 390 3.45 -32.89 16.62
C LYS A 390 2.36 -32.67 17.66
N MET A 391 1.11 -32.54 17.22
CA MET A 391 -0.04 -32.38 18.12
C MET A 391 -0.23 -33.61 19.01
N SER A 392 -0.12 -34.83 18.46
CA SER A 392 -0.26 -36.05 19.26
C SER A 392 0.74 -36.11 20.43
N GLN A 393 1.97 -35.64 20.23
CA GLN A 393 2.98 -35.57 21.28
C GLN A 393 2.59 -34.58 22.38
N VAL A 394 2.14 -33.38 22.01
CA VAL A 394 1.69 -32.35 22.96
C VAL A 394 0.49 -32.83 23.76
N LEU A 395 -0.52 -33.44 23.11
CA LEU A 395 -1.70 -33.98 23.79
C LEU A 395 -1.35 -35.11 24.77
N LYS A 396 -0.44 -36.01 24.39
CA LYS A 396 0.06 -37.06 25.30
C LYS A 396 0.76 -36.44 26.51
N ALA A 397 1.56 -35.41 26.31
CA ALA A 397 2.28 -34.74 27.38
C ALA A 397 1.31 -34.02 28.33
N LEU A 398 0.27 -33.34 27.81
CA LEU A 398 -0.77 -32.72 28.63
C LEU A 398 -1.57 -33.76 29.43
N ARG A 399 -1.94 -34.90 28.83
CA ARG A 399 -2.60 -36.01 29.55
C ARG A 399 -1.70 -36.62 30.63
N ALA A 400 -0.38 -36.67 30.41
CA ALA A 400 0.58 -37.12 31.41
C ALA A 400 0.66 -36.18 32.63
N LEU A 401 0.26 -34.91 32.49
CA LEU A 401 0.06 -33.98 33.61
C LEU A 401 -1.26 -34.23 34.38
N GLY A 402 -2.10 -35.16 33.90
CA GLY A 402 -3.39 -35.50 34.52
C GLY A 402 -4.55 -34.63 34.06
N LEU A 403 -4.37 -33.82 33.01
CA LEU A 403 -5.42 -32.98 32.42
C LEU A 403 -6.41 -33.80 31.60
N ASN A 404 -7.68 -33.40 31.63
CA ASN A 404 -8.67 -33.89 30.67
C ASN A 404 -8.56 -33.08 29.38
N ILE A 405 -8.81 -33.75 28.26
CA ILE A 405 -8.80 -33.14 26.94
C ILE A 405 -9.99 -33.68 26.18
N SER A 406 -10.88 -32.79 25.77
CA SER A 406 -12.06 -33.06 24.95
C SER A 406 -11.90 -32.47 23.55
N LEU A 407 -12.68 -32.99 22.61
CA LEU A 407 -12.82 -32.42 21.27
C LEU A 407 -14.18 -31.73 21.19
N ASP A 408 -14.18 -30.47 20.80
CA ASP A 408 -15.37 -29.64 20.60
C ASP A 408 -15.69 -29.49 19.10
N ASP A 409 -16.96 -29.22 18.78
CA ASP A 409 -17.51 -29.17 17.42
C ASP A 409 -17.33 -30.46 16.59
N PHE A 410 -17.73 -31.61 17.14
CA PHE A 410 -17.75 -32.86 16.38
C PHE A 410 -18.88 -32.86 15.35
N VAL A 411 -18.58 -32.49 14.10
CA VAL A 411 -19.50 -32.68 12.98
C VAL A 411 -19.19 -34.04 12.37
N VAL A 412 -20.08 -35.02 12.55
CA VAL A 412 -19.97 -36.30 11.84
C VAL A 412 -19.96 -35.99 10.34
N PRO A 413 -18.87 -36.23 9.58
CA PRO A 413 -18.95 -36.15 8.14
C PRO A 413 -19.96 -37.21 7.69
N ALA A 414 -20.97 -36.79 6.94
CA ALA A 414 -21.99 -37.67 6.37
C ALA A 414 -21.34 -38.64 5.36
N THR A 415 -20.67 -39.65 5.87
CA THR A 415 -20.14 -40.79 5.13
C THR A 415 -20.31 -42.01 6.01
N PRO A 416 -21.15 -42.98 5.61
CA PRO A 416 -21.30 -44.20 6.39
C PRO A 416 -19.97 -44.97 6.38
N PRO A 417 -19.65 -45.74 7.44
CA PRO A 417 -18.51 -46.63 7.39
C PRO A 417 -18.69 -47.60 6.22
N SER A 418 -17.71 -47.65 5.33
CA SER A 418 -17.65 -48.72 4.33
C SER A 418 -17.63 -50.07 5.07
N PRO A 419 -18.52 -51.01 4.73
CA PRO A 419 -18.49 -52.32 5.34
C PRO A 419 -17.22 -53.04 4.89
N ILE A 420 -16.45 -53.54 5.85
CA ILE A 420 -15.50 -54.63 5.64
C ILE A 420 -16.26 -55.94 5.74
#